data_AF-A0A838J565-F1
#
_entry.id   AF-A0A838J565-F1
#
_cell.length_a   1.000
_cell.length_b   1.000
_cell.length_c   1.000
_cell.angle_alpha   90.00
_cell.angle_beta   90.00
_cell.angle_gamma   90.00
#
_symmetry.space_group_name_H-M   'P 1'
#
loop_
_entity.id
_entity.type
_entity.pdbx_description
1 polymer ?
#
loop_
_entity_poly.entity_id
_entity_poly.type
_entity_poly.pdbx_seq_one_letter_code
_entity_poly.pdbx_strand_id
1 'polypeptide(L)'
;MTDKYSKETEQKRIVQAFKALLAQEDIQIDLSQAALLIARIEYPDLNQTQALIYLDELARRVRTLLALPEPEISLQLPDDIKPLVVIDALNKVLFDEQGFHGDHDDYYNPDNSFLNKVLERRTGIPITLSLLYIEVGRRVGIQIDGIGFPYHFMVRHRWDQSVIYIDPFGGGTLLTEKDCEEHLRRIARQRIRLHPQWFKPITHRHM
;
A
#
# COMPACT_ATOMS: atom_id res chain seq x y z
N MET A 1 -27.10 29.11 -4.74
CA MET A 1 -25.83 29.49 -5.41
C MET A 1 -24.61 29.29 -4.50
N THR A 2 -24.71 29.44 -3.18
CA THR A 2 -23.61 29.34 -2.20
C THR A 2 -22.93 27.95 -2.08
N ASP A 3 -23.67 26.86 -2.23
CA ASP A 3 -23.14 25.48 -2.02
C ASP A 3 -22.19 25.02 -3.14
N LYS A 4 -22.50 25.36 -4.41
CA LYS A 4 -21.65 25.01 -5.56
C LYS A 4 -20.28 25.70 -5.52
N TYR A 5 -20.26 26.99 -5.17
CA TYR A 5 -19.00 27.73 -5.02
C TYR A 5 -18.17 27.22 -3.83
N SER A 6 -18.81 26.76 -2.74
CA SER A 6 -18.12 26.19 -1.58
C SER A 6 -17.44 24.86 -1.93
N LYS A 7 -18.14 23.96 -2.62
CA LYS A 7 -17.56 22.68 -3.11
C LYS A 7 -16.41 22.88 -4.09
N GLU A 8 -16.56 23.81 -5.03
CA GLU A 8 -15.50 24.11 -6.01
C GLU A 8 -14.25 24.71 -5.34
N THR A 9 -14.43 25.48 -4.26
CA THR A 9 -13.31 26.02 -3.46
C THR A 9 -12.61 24.91 -2.69
N GLU A 10 -13.35 23.95 -2.13
CA GLU A 10 -12.78 22.84 -1.37
C GLU A 10 -12.00 21.86 -2.27
N GLN A 11 -12.54 21.51 -3.44
CA GLN A 11 -11.81 20.70 -4.42
C GLN A 11 -10.49 21.35 -4.86
N LYS A 12 -10.49 22.67 -5.09
CA LYS A 12 -9.26 23.41 -5.40
C LYS A 12 -8.22 23.31 -4.27
N ARG A 13 -8.66 23.37 -3.01
CA ARG A 13 -7.77 23.20 -1.85
C ARG A 13 -7.18 21.79 -1.78
N ILE A 14 -8.00 20.76 -1.98
CA ILE A 14 -7.56 19.36 -2.02
C ILE A 14 -6.49 19.16 -3.10
N VAL A 15 -6.76 19.62 -4.32
CA VAL A 15 -5.81 19.51 -5.45
C VAL A 15 -4.51 20.27 -5.15
N GLN A 16 -4.58 21.44 -4.52
CA GLN A 16 -3.39 22.19 -4.16
C GLN A 16 -2.56 21.48 -3.08
N ALA A 17 -3.21 20.91 -2.06
CA ALA A 17 -2.54 20.10 -1.04
C ALA A 17 -1.85 18.88 -1.66
N PHE A 18 -2.53 18.18 -2.56
CA PHE A 18 -1.99 17.03 -3.28
C PHE A 18 -0.76 17.41 -4.12
N LYS A 19 -0.83 18.53 -4.85
CA LYS A 19 0.32 19.05 -5.62
C LYS A 19 1.51 19.40 -4.72
N ALA A 20 1.26 20.01 -3.56
CA ALA A 20 2.31 20.34 -2.61
C ALA A 20 2.99 19.08 -2.04
N LEU A 21 2.21 18.03 -1.76
CA LEU A 21 2.73 16.73 -1.33
C LEU A 21 3.63 16.09 -2.41
N LEU A 22 3.20 16.11 -3.68
CA LEU A 22 3.97 15.54 -4.79
C LEU A 22 5.25 16.33 -5.17
N ALA A 23 5.38 17.57 -4.69
CA ALA A 23 6.55 18.41 -4.92
C ALA A 23 7.76 18.01 -4.04
N GLN A 24 7.56 17.12 -3.07
CA GLN A 24 8.63 16.58 -2.24
C GLN A 24 9.53 15.59 -3.01
N GLU A 25 10.67 15.24 -2.43
CA GLU A 25 11.46 14.11 -2.91
C GLU A 25 10.60 12.84 -2.93
N ASP A 26 10.78 11.98 -3.93
CA ASP A 26 9.84 10.87 -4.18
C ASP A 26 9.69 9.94 -2.96
N ILE A 27 10.79 9.61 -2.29
CA ILE A 27 10.80 8.76 -1.09
C ILE A 27 10.15 9.43 0.14
N GLN A 28 10.00 10.76 0.13
CA GLN A 28 9.36 11.54 1.20
C GLN A 28 7.86 11.74 0.95
N ILE A 29 7.34 11.35 -0.23
CA ILE A 29 5.92 11.39 -0.51
C ILE A 29 5.22 10.35 0.36
N ASP A 30 4.39 10.82 1.29
CA ASP A 30 3.52 9.98 2.11
C ASP A 30 2.32 9.50 1.26
N LEU A 31 2.32 8.22 0.87
CA LEU A 31 1.28 7.66 0.01
C LEU A 31 -0.06 7.59 0.73
N SER A 32 -0.07 7.43 2.05
CA SER A 32 -1.30 7.41 2.84
C SER A 32 -2.00 8.77 2.79
N GLN A 33 -1.25 9.87 2.95
CA GLN A 33 -1.80 11.21 2.81
C GLN A 33 -2.24 11.50 1.38
N ALA A 34 -1.46 11.09 0.38
CA ALA A 34 -1.81 11.27 -1.04
C ALA A 34 -3.14 10.58 -1.38
N ALA A 35 -3.30 9.32 -0.95
CA ALA A 35 -4.51 8.55 -1.17
C ALA A 35 -5.73 9.12 -0.43
N LEU A 36 -5.56 9.59 0.81
CA LEU A 36 -6.65 10.19 1.58
C LEU A 36 -7.09 11.54 0.99
N LEU A 37 -6.17 12.33 0.44
CA LEU A 37 -6.51 13.56 -0.29
C LEU A 37 -7.35 13.26 -1.54
N ILE A 38 -6.99 12.22 -2.30
CA ILE A 38 -7.81 11.76 -3.44
C ILE A 38 -9.19 11.33 -2.95
N ALA A 39 -9.26 10.51 -1.90
CA ALA A 39 -10.51 10.01 -1.35
C ALA A 39 -11.46 11.13 -0.91
N ARG A 40 -10.95 12.27 -0.44
CA ARG A 40 -11.78 13.42 -0.03
C ARG A 40 -12.55 14.08 -1.17
N ILE A 41 -12.19 13.84 -2.42
CA ILE A 41 -12.95 14.33 -3.57
C ILE A 41 -14.31 13.62 -3.61
N GLU A 42 -14.33 12.31 -3.35
CA GLU A 42 -15.53 11.48 -3.33
C GLU A 42 -16.20 11.43 -1.94
N TYR A 43 -15.40 11.48 -0.88
CA TYR A 43 -15.81 11.40 0.51
C TYR A 43 -15.42 12.67 1.29
N PRO A 44 -16.13 13.80 1.12
CA PRO A 44 -15.76 15.07 1.76
C PRO A 44 -15.69 15.02 3.29
N ASP A 45 -16.53 14.18 3.90
CA ASP A 45 -16.64 14.01 5.35
C ASP A 45 -15.61 13.03 5.94
N LEU A 46 -14.69 12.51 5.10
CA LEU A 46 -13.62 11.61 5.54
C LEU A 46 -12.77 12.24 6.65
N ASN A 47 -12.71 11.56 7.79
CA ASN A 47 -11.76 11.87 8.86
C ASN A 47 -10.37 11.28 8.55
N GLN A 48 -9.54 12.09 7.89
CA GLN A 48 -8.16 11.71 7.54
C GLN A 48 -7.32 11.36 8.78
N THR A 49 -7.48 12.11 9.87
CA THR A 49 -6.73 11.90 11.11
C THR A 49 -7.01 10.51 11.68
N GLN A 50 -8.27 10.07 11.68
CA GLN A 50 -8.63 8.74 12.16
C GLN A 50 -8.03 7.63 11.28
N ALA A 51 -8.02 7.83 9.95
CA ALA A 51 -7.40 6.88 9.04
C ALA A 51 -5.89 6.75 9.26
N LEU A 52 -5.19 7.87 9.47
CA LEU A 52 -3.75 7.88 9.77
C LEU A 52 -3.44 7.23 11.13
N ILE A 53 -4.22 7.55 12.17
CA ILE A 53 -4.09 6.91 13.49
C ILE A 53 -4.24 5.40 13.39
N TYR A 54 -5.21 4.93 12.58
CA TYR A 54 -5.41 3.49 12.40
C TYR A 54 -4.21 2.83 11.70
N LEU A 55 -3.58 3.46 10.72
CA LEU A 55 -2.33 2.96 10.12
C LEU A 55 -1.20 2.87 11.16
N ASP A 56 -1.10 3.84 12.06
CA ASP A 56 -0.11 3.85 13.14
C ASP A 56 -0.40 2.72 14.15
N GLU A 57 -1.67 2.43 14.45
CA GLU A 57 -2.09 1.31 15.29
C GLU A 57 -1.72 -0.05 14.68
N LEU A 58 -1.94 -0.22 13.37
CA LEU A 58 -1.50 -1.42 12.64
C LEU A 58 0.02 -1.60 12.74
N ALA A 59 0.79 -0.53 12.51
CA ALA A 59 2.24 -0.58 12.62
C ALA A 59 2.70 -0.89 14.06
N ARG A 60 2.08 -0.29 15.07
CA ARG A 60 2.36 -0.57 16.48
C ARG A 60 2.09 -2.03 16.82
N ARG A 61 1.02 -2.60 16.28
CA ARG A 61 0.70 -4.03 16.45
C ARG A 61 1.80 -4.92 15.86
N VAL A 62 2.30 -4.61 14.66
CA VAL A 62 3.42 -5.33 14.05
C VAL A 62 4.69 -5.20 14.90
N ARG A 63 5.03 -3.99 15.35
CA ARG A 63 6.19 -3.75 16.22
C ARG A 63 6.11 -4.53 17.53
N THR A 64 4.91 -4.61 18.12
CA THR A 64 4.65 -5.43 19.32
C THR A 64 4.97 -6.90 19.08
N LEU A 65 4.56 -7.47 17.94
CA LEU A 65 4.86 -8.87 17.60
C LEU A 65 6.36 -9.12 17.42
N LEU A 66 7.10 -8.11 16.96
CA LEU A 66 8.55 -8.16 16.76
C LEU A 66 9.34 -7.79 18.02
N ALA A 67 8.67 -7.51 19.15
CA ALA A 67 9.28 -7.00 20.38
C ALA A 67 10.16 -5.74 20.15
N LEU A 68 9.76 -4.91 19.18
CA LEU A 68 10.42 -3.66 18.86
C LEU A 68 9.97 -2.54 19.81
N PRO A 69 10.82 -1.53 20.08
CA PRO A 69 10.40 -0.36 20.84
C PRO A 69 9.29 0.39 20.11
N GLU A 70 8.58 1.27 20.80
CA GLU A 70 7.58 2.14 20.16
C GLU A 70 8.23 3.02 19.06
N PRO A 71 7.51 3.34 17.96
CA PRO A 71 8.07 4.04 16.81
C PRO A 71 8.57 5.45 17.14
N GLU A 72 8.04 6.11 18.18
CA GLU A 72 8.52 7.40 18.68
C GLU A 72 9.96 7.35 19.22
N ILE A 73 10.46 6.15 19.54
CA ILE A 73 11.81 5.92 20.04
C ILE A 73 12.79 5.70 18.87
N SER A 74 12.43 4.82 17.92
CA SER A 74 13.27 4.54 16.74
C SER A 74 12.48 3.78 15.67
N LEU A 75 12.59 4.21 14.41
CA LEU A 75 12.11 3.45 13.26
C LEU A 75 13.16 2.47 12.73
N GLN A 76 14.39 2.49 13.24
CA GLN A 76 15.44 1.58 12.80
C GLN A 76 15.17 0.16 13.32
N LEU A 77 15.11 -0.79 12.40
CA LEU A 77 15.07 -2.20 12.74
C LEU A 77 16.45 -2.65 13.24
N PRO A 78 16.52 -3.47 14.31
CA PRO A 78 17.76 -4.13 14.73
C PRO A 78 18.35 -5.00 13.60
N ASP A 79 19.68 -5.02 13.49
CA ASP A 79 20.39 -5.72 12.41
C ASP A 79 20.16 -7.25 12.41
N ASP A 80 19.77 -7.83 13.54
CA ASP A 80 19.49 -9.26 13.69
C ASP A 80 18.06 -9.65 13.26
N ILE A 81 17.16 -8.68 13.07
CA ILE A 81 15.83 -8.94 12.54
C ILE A 81 15.89 -9.08 11.02
N LYS A 82 15.69 -10.32 10.57
CA LYS A 82 15.63 -10.63 9.13
C LYS A 82 14.37 -10.02 8.50
N PRO A 83 14.44 -9.50 7.26
CA PRO A 83 13.26 -8.94 6.58
C PRO A 83 12.07 -9.89 6.47
N LEU A 84 12.31 -11.19 6.28
CA LEU A 84 11.24 -12.19 6.23
C LEU A 84 10.43 -12.24 7.54
N VAL A 85 11.07 -12.05 8.70
CA VAL A 85 10.37 -12.01 9.99
C VAL A 85 9.45 -10.79 10.08
N VAL A 86 9.89 -9.65 9.54
CA VAL A 86 9.07 -8.43 9.48
C VAL A 86 7.90 -8.61 8.51
N ILE A 87 8.14 -9.21 7.35
CA ILE A 87 7.11 -9.52 6.36
C ILE A 87 6.08 -10.51 6.91
N ASP A 88 6.51 -11.55 7.61
CA ASP A 88 5.59 -12.50 8.27
C ASP A 88 4.74 -11.80 9.33
N ALA A 89 5.32 -10.88 10.10
CA ALA A 89 4.58 -10.09 11.09
C ALA A 89 3.59 -9.12 10.44
N LEU A 90 3.96 -8.47 9.33
CA LEU A 90 3.05 -7.63 8.52
C LEU A 90 1.88 -8.46 8.00
N ASN A 91 2.17 -9.62 7.40
CA ASN A 91 1.15 -10.53 6.86
C ASN A 91 0.19 -10.99 7.95
N LYS A 92 0.73 -11.41 9.10
CA LYS A 92 -0.07 -11.83 10.25
C LYS A 92 -1.01 -10.73 10.73
N VAL A 93 -0.52 -9.50 10.88
CA VAL A 93 -1.36 -8.40 11.36
C VAL A 93 -2.41 -8.02 10.32
N LEU A 94 -1.99 -7.78 9.08
CA LEU A 94 -2.90 -7.25 8.06
C LEU A 94 -3.91 -8.30 7.60
N PHE A 95 -3.47 -9.51 7.29
CA PHE A 95 -4.33 -10.49 6.66
C PHE A 95 -4.98 -11.43 7.68
N ASP A 96 -4.23 -11.95 8.65
CA ASP A 96 -4.79 -12.93 9.61
C ASP A 96 -5.57 -12.25 10.75
N GLU A 97 -5.01 -11.23 11.38
CA GLU A 97 -5.63 -10.57 12.55
C GLU A 97 -6.67 -9.53 12.15
N GLN A 98 -6.37 -8.71 11.14
CA GLN A 98 -7.26 -7.63 10.71
C GLN A 98 -8.18 -8.03 9.56
N GLY A 99 -7.94 -9.15 8.88
CA GLY A 99 -8.82 -9.67 7.86
C GLY A 99 -8.85 -8.85 6.57
N PHE A 100 -7.78 -8.10 6.27
CA PHE A 100 -7.68 -7.45 4.96
C PHE A 100 -7.62 -8.53 3.87
N HIS A 101 -8.35 -8.35 2.77
CA HIS A 101 -8.31 -9.29 1.65
C HIS A 101 -8.67 -8.64 0.31
N GLY A 102 -8.24 -9.30 -0.77
CA GLY A 102 -8.66 -8.96 -2.13
C GLY A 102 -10.15 -9.20 -2.33
N ASP A 103 -10.83 -8.26 -2.98
CA ASP A 103 -12.22 -8.44 -3.39
C ASP A 103 -12.29 -9.12 -4.76
N HIS A 104 -12.52 -10.44 -4.76
CA HIS A 104 -12.64 -11.23 -5.99
C HIS A 104 -14.06 -11.25 -6.53
N ASP A 105 -15.06 -11.01 -5.68
CA ASP A 105 -16.47 -11.14 -6.03
C ASP A 105 -17.01 -9.83 -6.61
N ASP A 106 -16.60 -8.69 -6.06
CA ASP A 106 -16.98 -7.34 -6.50
C ASP A 106 -15.74 -6.49 -6.82
N TYR A 107 -14.83 -7.05 -7.62
CA TYR A 107 -13.53 -6.45 -7.95
C TYR A 107 -13.63 -5.00 -8.46
N TYR A 108 -14.66 -4.68 -9.23
CA TYR A 108 -14.85 -3.36 -9.84
C TYR A 108 -15.60 -2.36 -8.96
N ASN A 109 -15.89 -2.69 -7.71
CA ASN A 109 -16.44 -1.75 -6.76
C ASN A 109 -15.48 -0.56 -6.57
N PRO A 110 -15.91 0.69 -6.83
CA PRO A 110 -15.04 1.86 -6.72
C PRO A 110 -14.45 2.03 -5.31
N ASP A 111 -15.17 1.62 -4.27
CA ASP A 111 -14.70 1.68 -2.88
C ASP A 111 -13.42 0.87 -2.63
N ASN A 112 -13.20 -0.21 -3.40
CA ASN A 112 -12.00 -1.01 -3.26
C ASN A 112 -10.73 -0.24 -3.67
N SER A 113 -10.88 0.90 -4.36
CA SER A 113 -9.78 1.77 -4.78
C SER A 113 -9.44 2.87 -3.76
N PHE A 114 -10.35 3.22 -2.83
CA PHE A 114 -10.16 4.32 -1.89
C PHE A 114 -9.65 3.83 -0.53
N LEU A 115 -8.50 4.33 -0.09
CA LEU A 115 -7.85 3.86 1.15
C LEU A 115 -8.77 3.92 2.37
N ASN A 116 -9.57 4.98 2.54
CA ASN A 116 -10.50 5.07 3.67
C ASN A 116 -11.54 3.93 3.66
N LYS A 117 -12.06 3.58 2.48
CA LYS A 117 -13.01 2.50 2.32
C LYS A 117 -12.38 1.13 2.49
N VAL A 118 -11.14 0.95 2.02
CA VAL A 118 -10.37 -0.27 2.31
C VAL A 118 -10.12 -0.43 3.80
N LEU A 119 -9.75 0.64 4.54
CA LEU A 119 -9.57 0.58 5.99
C LEU A 119 -10.86 0.25 6.74
N GLU A 120 -12.01 0.77 6.30
CA GLU A 120 -13.34 0.50 6.86
C GLU A 120 -13.81 -0.94 6.58
N ARG A 121 -13.75 -1.36 5.31
CA ARG A 121 -14.33 -2.60 4.81
C ARG A 121 -13.40 -3.80 4.90
N ARG A 122 -12.09 -3.55 5.01
CA ARG A 122 -11.01 -4.55 4.91
C ARG A 122 -10.92 -5.22 3.53
N THR A 123 -11.60 -4.70 2.52
CA THR A 123 -11.59 -5.24 1.15
C THR A 123 -10.97 -4.22 0.19
N GLY A 124 -10.12 -4.67 -0.73
CA GLY A 124 -9.48 -3.77 -1.68
C GLY A 124 -9.03 -4.45 -2.98
N ILE A 125 -8.56 -3.63 -3.93
CA ILE A 125 -7.90 -4.08 -5.16
C ILE A 125 -6.37 -4.16 -4.97
N PRO A 126 -5.60 -4.75 -5.92
CA PRO A 126 -4.17 -5.00 -5.73
C PRO A 126 -3.35 -3.76 -5.38
N ILE A 127 -3.60 -2.62 -6.03
CA ILE A 127 -2.82 -1.39 -5.77
C ILE A 127 -3.11 -0.80 -4.39
N THR A 128 -4.37 -0.82 -3.93
CA THR A 128 -4.75 -0.20 -2.66
C THR A 128 -4.34 -1.06 -1.46
N LEU A 129 -4.40 -2.39 -1.57
CA LEU A 129 -3.83 -3.29 -0.55
C LEU A 129 -2.29 -3.20 -0.53
N SER A 130 -1.66 -3.00 -1.69
CA SER A 130 -0.21 -2.74 -1.75
C SER A 130 0.18 -1.41 -1.12
N LEU A 131 -0.64 -0.37 -1.29
CA LEU A 131 -0.47 0.92 -0.62
C LEU A 131 -0.52 0.75 0.90
N LEU A 132 -1.54 0.07 1.41
CA LEU A 132 -1.67 -0.25 2.83
C LEU A 132 -0.42 -0.98 3.35
N TYR A 133 0.02 -2.01 2.61
CA TYR A 133 1.19 -2.81 2.98
C TYR A 133 2.48 -1.98 3.03
N ILE A 134 2.72 -1.13 2.03
CA ILE A 134 3.87 -0.21 1.97
C ILE A 134 3.84 0.78 3.13
N GLU A 135 2.68 1.40 3.40
CA GLU A 135 2.57 2.45 4.41
C GLU A 135 2.66 1.92 5.85
N VAL A 136 2.17 0.71 6.11
CA VAL A 136 2.37 0.03 7.40
C VAL A 136 3.82 -0.43 7.53
N GLY A 137 4.41 -1.03 6.49
CA GLY A 137 5.82 -1.43 6.50
C GLY A 137 6.77 -0.27 6.76
N ARG A 138 6.55 0.88 6.11
CA ARG A 138 7.31 2.12 6.34
C ARG A 138 7.27 2.57 7.79
N ARG A 139 6.09 2.53 8.43
CA ARG A 139 5.90 2.85 9.86
C ARG A 139 6.54 1.83 10.80
N VAL A 140 6.69 0.59 10.36
CA VAL A 140 7.42 -0.45 11.09
C VAL A 140 8.95 -0.26 10.97
N GLY A 141 9.42 0.34 9.89
CA GLY A 141 10.84 0.57 9.62
C GLY A 141 11.40 -0.22 8.43
N ILE A 142 10.54 -0.89 7.66
CA ILE A 142 10.95 -1.64 6.46
C ILE A 142 10.55 -0.87 5.19
N GLN A 143 11.50 -0.67 4.28
CA GLN A 143 11.24 -0.06 2.99
C GLN A 143 10.71 -1.10 2.00
N ILE A 144 9.56 -0.83 1.39
CA ILE A 144 8.89 -1.70 0.44
C ILE A 144 8.57 -0.87 -0.82
N ASP A 145 8.94 -1.38 -1.99
CA ASP A 145 8.66 -0.72 -3.26
C ASP A 145 7.40 -1.30 -3.92
N GLY A 146 6.58 -0.46 -4.54
CA GLY A 146 5.48 -0.89 -5.40
C GLY A 146 5.95 -1.40 -6.77
N ILE A 147 5.25 -2.39 -7.32
CA ILE A 147 5.55 -3.03 -8.62
C ILE A 147 4.29 -3.05 -9.48
N GLY A 148 4.31 -2.25 -10.54
CA GLY A 148 3.28 -2.23 -11.58
C GLY A 148 3.45 -3.40 -12.55
N PHE A 149 2.92 -4.56 -12.19
CA PHE A 149 2.99 -5.77 -13.01
C PHE A 149 1.81 -5.82 -14.01
N PRO A 150 1.93 -6.45 -15.19
CA PRO A 150 0.81 -6.55 -16.10
C PRO A 150 -0.40 -7.26 -15.46
N TYR A 151 -1.56 -6.59 -15.48
CA TYR A 151 -2.83 -7.06 -14.89
C TYR A 151 -2.83 -7.26 -13.37
N HIS A 152 -1.78 -6.84 -12.65
CA HIS A 152 -1.70 -6.98 -11.21
C HIS A 152 -0.85 -5.89 -10.57
N PHE A 153 -0.95 -5.70 -9.26
CA PHE A 153 -0.02 -4.85 -8.52
C PHE A 153 0.51 -5.64 -7.34
N MET A 154 1.82 -5.65 -7.18
CA MET A 154 2.50 -6.35 -6.10
C MET A 154 3.54 -5.43 -5.48
N VAL A 155 4.22 -5.90 -4.44
CA VAL A 155 5.29 -5.14 -3.80
C VAL A 155 6.56 -5.96 -3.73
N ARG A 156 7.67 -5.30 -3.45
CA ARG A 156 8.93 -5.98 -3.17
C ARG A 156 9.70 -5.34 -2.04
N HIS A 157 10.52 -6.15 -1.39
CA HIS A 157 11.58 -5.69 -0.50
C HIS A 157 12.93 -6.13 -1.05
N ARG A 158 13.91 -5.23 -1.07
CA ARG A 158 15.30 -5.54 -1.45
C ARG A 158 16.18 -5.57 -0.21
N TRP A 159 16.90 -6.67 -0.03
CA TRP A 159 17.84 -6.85 1.07
C TRP A 159 19.14 -7.45 0.55
N ASP A 160 20.23 -6.70 0.71
CA ASP A 160 21.54 -7.00 0.11
C ASP A 160 21.45 -7.24 -1.41
N GLN A 161 21.72 -8.47 -1.85
CA GLN A 161 21.62 -8.93 -3.24
C GLN A 161 20.33 -9.73 -3.51
N SER A 162 19.44 -9.83 -2.51
CA SER A 162 18.19 -10.58 -2.56
C SER A 162 16.99 -9.66 -2.77
N VAL A 163 15.96 -10.19 -3.42
CA VAL A 163 14.67 -9.54 -3.62
C VAL A 163 13.57 -10.49 -3.17
N ILE A 164 12.60 -9.97 -2.42
CA ILE A 164 11.40 -10.69 -2.02
C ILE A 164 10.23 -9.98 -2.68
N TYR A 165 9.44 -10.71 -3.47
CA TYR A 165 8.17 -10.20 -3.99
C TYR A 165 7.03 -10.69 -3.09
N ILE A 166 6.07 -9.80 -2.82
CA ILE A 166 4.92 -10.08 -1.98
C ILE A 166 3.66 -9.66 -2.73
N ASP A 167 2.61 -10.46 -2.66
CA ASP A 167 1.28 -10.14 -3.18
C ASP A 167 0.29 -9.81 -2.05
N PRO A 168 0.09 -8.52 -1.72
CA PRO A 168 -0.89 -8.11 -0.72
C PRO A 168 -2.34 -8.46 -1.08
N PHE A 169 -2.68 -8.55 -2.37
CA PHE A 169 -4.02 -8.98 -2.79
C PHE A 169 -4.23 -10.47 -2.51
N GLY A 170 -3.19 -11.27 -2.73
CA GLY A 170 -3.10 -12.68 -2.36
C GLY A 170 -2.74 -12.93 -0.89
N GLY A 171 -3.08 -12.02 0.02
CA GLY A 171 -2.88 -12.21 1.47
C GLY A 171 -1.41 -12.24 1.91
N GLY A 172 -0.53 -11.52 1.20
CA GLY A 172 0.89 -11.44 1.55
C GLY A 172 1.72 -12.61 1.05
N THR A 173 1.19 -13.39 0.09
CA THR A 173 1.89 -14.54 -0.50
C THR A 173 3.24 -14.10 -1.06
N LEU A 174 4.30 -14.83 -0.70
CA LEU A 174 5.64 -14.62 -1.27
C LEU A 174 5.68 -15.18 -2.70
N LEU A 175 6.19 -14.39 -3.63
CA LEU A 175 6.26 -14.75 -5.04
C LEU A 175 7.71 -14.88 -5.51
N THR A 176 7.94 -15.86 -6.36
CA THR A 176 9.10 -15.93 -7.24
C THR A 176 8.76 -15.32 -8.60
N GLU A 177 9.77 -14.97 -9.40
CA GLU A 177 9.54 -14.54 -10.79
C GLU A 177 8.77 -15.59 -11.61
N LYS A 178 8.97 -16.88 -11.28
CA LYS A 178 8.25 -17.98 -11.92
C LYS A 178 6.76 -17.96 -11.56
N ASP A 179 6.41 -17.67 -10.30
CA ASP A 179 5.01 -17.55 -9.88
C ASP A 179 4.32 -16.39 -10.61
N CYS A 180 5.03 -15.26 -10.79
CA CYS A 180 4.55 -14.13 -11.58
C CYS A 180 4.35 -14.49 -13.06
N GLU A 181 5.25 -15.29 -13.64
CA GLU A 181 5.09 -15.80 -15.01
C GLU A 181 3.86 -16.68 -15.14
N GLU A 182 3.65 -17.62 -14.20
CA GLU A 182 2.52 -18.53 -14.20
C GLU A 182 1.20 -17.78 -14.03
N HIS A 183 1.14 -16.79 -13.14
CA HIS A 183 -0.03 -15.93 -12.96
C HIS A 183 -0.36 -15.18 -14.26
N LEU A 184 0.63 -14.56 -14.89
CA LEU A 184 0.46 -13.84 -16.14
C LEU A 184 -0.04 -14.76 -17.27
N ARG A 185 0.49 -15.98 -17.37
CA ARG A 185 0.07 -16.97 -18.38
C ARG A 185 -1.38 -17.43 -18.19
N ARG A 186 -1.93 -17.43 -16.97
CA ARG A 186 -3.34 -17.79 -16.73
C ARG A 186 -4.28 -16.69 -17.21
N ILE A 187 -3.90 -15.43 -17.04
CA ILE A 187 -4.71 -14.26 -17.41
C ILE A 187 -4.55 -13.93 -18.90
N ALA A 188 -3.32 -13.98 -19.39
CA ALA A 188 -3.00 -13.69 -20.77
C ALA A 188 -3.45 -14.83 -21.68
N ARG A 189 -4.33 -14.50 -22.64
CA ARG A 189 -4.80 -15.45 -23.68
C ARG A 189 -3.71 -15.84 -24.69
N GLN A 190 -2.47 -15.39 -24.51
CA GLN A 190 -1.34 -15.59 -25.42
C GLN A 190 -0.06 -15.90 -24.65
N ARG A 191 0.93 -16.52 -25.33
CA ARG A 191 2.27 -16.72 -24.77
C ARG A 191 2.97 -15.38 -24.58
N ILE A 192 3.00 -14.91 -23.35
CA ILE A 192 3.78 -13.74 -22.94
C ILE A 192 5.13 -14.22 -22.38
N ARG A 193 6.22 -13.57 -22.82
CA ARG A 193 7.54 -13.69 -22.16
C ARG A 193 7.66 -12.58 -21.12
N LEU A 194 8.15 -12.92 -19.93
CA LEU A 194 8.44 -11.92 -18.91
C LEU A 194 9.42 -10.88 -19.43
N HIS A 195 9.13 -9.62 -19.16
CA HIS A 195 10.02 -8.52 -19.43
C HIS A 195 10.63 -8.01 -18.12
N PRO A 196 11.96 -7.90 -17.99
CA PRO A 196 12.62 -7.48 -16.74
C PRO A 196 12.14 -6.11 -16.20
N GLN A 197 11.64 -5.22 -17.07
CA GLN A 197 11.10 -3.94 -16.63
C GLN A 197 9.82 -4.06 -15.79
N TRP A 198 9.07 -5.16 -15.89
CA TRP A 198 7.85 -5.37 -15.08
C TRP A 198 8.14 -5.62 -13.61
N PHE A 199 9.39 -5.91 -13.25
CA PHE A 199 9.85 -6.09 -11.87
C PHE A 199 10.61 -4.87 -11.34
N LYS A 200 10.68 -3.78 -12.12
CA LYS A 200 11.26 -2.51 -11.66
C LYS A 200 10.27 -1.81 -10.73
N PRO A 201 10.78 -1.14 -9.67
CA PRO A 201 9.92 -0.42 -8.76
C PRO A 201 9.28 0.74 -9.52
N ILE A 202 8.03 1.03 -9.20
CA ILE A 202 7.45 2.32 -9.55
C ILE A 202 7.78 3.32 -8.43
N THR A 203 7.86 4.59 -8.80
CA THR A 203 8.13 5.67 -7.85
C THR A 203 6.83 6.00 -7.10
N HIS A 204 6.92 6.58 -5.90
CA HIS A 204 5.74 6.99 -5.13
C HIS A 204 4.86 7.95 -5.92
N ARG A 205 5.45 8.83 -6.72
CA ARG A 205 4.70 9.75 -7.59
C ARG A 205 3.90 9.09 -8.72
N HIS A 206 4.29 7.90 -9.17
CA HIS A 206 3.60 7.17 -10.24
C HIS A 206 2.57 6.17 -9.71
N MET A 207 2.62 5.88 -8.41
CA MET A 207 1.64 5.07 -7.70
C MET A 207 0.39 5.88 -7.41
#